data_AF-A0A914EFB3-F1
#
_entry.id   AF-A0A914EFB3-F1
#
_cell.length_a   1.000
_cell.length_b   1.000
_cell.length_c   1.000
_cell.angle_alpha   90.00
_cell.angle_beta   90.00
_cell.angle_gamma   90.00
#
_symmetry.space_group_name_H-M   'P 1'
#
loop_
_entity.id
_entity.type
_entity.pdbx_description
1 polymer ?
#
loop_
_entity_poly.entity_id
_entity_poly.type
_entity_poly.pdbx_seq_one_letter_code
_entity_poly.pdbx_strand_id
1 'polypeptide(L)'
;MMFAYGDSDTPLDCCQEFMVELIYQQLQVLIKESTELATIRKRNSIGYTEVLFQFRRHPIFIRRLIQYTRIHEVAPKLLNSAREDVLEVEDSEDIAPTIEPLDEKLTKGKTLFDAIREIDITGELISLFDVATTPDDLKVERMRRLAARTEKMDSEMYEQFSNARMMSFCSKKGKKSMTLAKRFLEWLGSPKLDHGVVYVLNYCATEIVAVIVDSAVLVREQEAKIFHDEFPTKSLQLRHYEEALRRNLGYARNKNVLFGYF
;
A
#
# COMPACT_ATOMS: atom_id res chain seq x y z
N MET A 1 10.02 -5.96 -1.26
CA MET A 1 9.14 -4.84 -1.65
C MET A 1 9.81 -3.90 -2.65
N MET A 2 10.98 -3.31 -2.37
CA MET A 2 11.66 -2.41 -3.34
C MET A 2 11.90 -3.09 -4.70
N PHE A 3 12.38 -4.35 -4.69
CA PHE A 3 12.52 -5.16 -5.91
C PHE A 3 11.21 -5.30 -6.70
N ALA A 4 10.08 -5.51 -6.01
CA ALA A 4 8.77 -5.67 -6.65
C ALA A 4 8.28 -4.41 -7.38
N TYR A 5 8.77 -3.24 -6.99
CA TYR A 5 8.34 -1.95 -7.55
C TYR A 5 9.34 -1.31 -8.52
N GLY A 6 10.53 -1.89 -8.71
CA GLY A 6 11.44 -1.45 -9.78
C GLY A 6 12.91 -1.49 -9.45
N ASP A 7 13.29 -1.39 -8.18
CA ASP A 7 14.69 -1.50 -7.76
C ASP A 7 15.23 -2.93 -7.98
N SER A 8 16.51 -3.17 -7.75
CA SER A 8 17.11 -4.50 -7.82
C SER A 8 16.65 -5.42 -6.69
N ASP A 9 16.95 -6.71 -6.84
CA ASP A 9 16.86 -7.77 -5.83
C ASP A 9 17.79 -7.53 -4.63
N THR A 10 18.82 -6.71 -4.80
CA THR A 10 19.75 -6.27 -3.75
C THR A 10 19.90 -4.74 -3.70
N PRO A 11 18.87 -4.02 -3.21
CA PRO A 11 18.92 -2.57 -3.03
C PRO A 11 20.09 -2.16 -2.15
N LEU A 12 20.69 -1.00 -2.40
CA LEU A 12 21.77 -0.47 -1.56
C LEU A 12 21.28 -0.22 -0.13
N ASP A 13 22.14 -0.46 0.87
CA ASP A 13 21.77 -0.29 2.28
C ASP A 13 21.33 1.15 2.59
N CYS A 14 22.02 2.14 2.03
CA CYS A 14 21.64 3.56 2.18
C CYS A 14 20.25 3.86 1.60
N CYS A 15 19.86 3.20 0.50
CA CYS A 15 18.53 3.32 -0.09
C CYS A 15 17.46 2.64 0.78
N GLN A 16 17.78 1.51 1.39
CA GLN A 16 16.90 0.82 2.32
C GLN A 16 16.66 1.65 3.58
N GLU A 17 17.73 2.18 4.18
CA GLU A 17 17.66 3.06 5.36
C GLU A 17 16.83 4.32 5.07
N PHE A 18 17.07 4.98 3.93
CA PHE A 18 16.28 6.12 3.48
C PHE A 18 14.79 5.78 3.37
N MET A 19 14.46 4.64 2.76
CA MET A 19 13.06 4.21 2.61
C MET A 19 12.40 3.89 3.96
N VAL A 20 13.11 3.23 4.86
CA VAL A 20 12.60 2.91 6.21
C VAL A 20 12.32 4.19 6.99
N GLU A 21 13.25 5.14 6.99
CA GLU A 21 13.10 6.43 7.68
C GLU A 21 11.95 7.24 7.08
N LEU A 22 11.86 7.32 5.75
CA LEU A 22 10.76 8.00 5.08
C LEU A 22 9.40 7.40 5.47
N ILE A 23 9.25 6.08 5.40
CA ILE A 23 7.99 5.40 5.76
C ILE A 23 7.64 5.67 7.22
N TYR A 24 8.61 5.57 8.12
CA TYR A 24 8.42 5.86 9.53
C TYR A 24 7.87 7.27 9.74
N GLN A 25 8.54 8.29 9.20
CA GLN A 25 8.12 9.68 9.31
C GLN A 25 6.70 9.90 8.79
N GLN A 26 6.39 9.34 7.62
CA GLN A 26 5.07 9.50 6.98
C GLN A 26 3.95 8.83 7.80
N LEU A 27 4.19 7.64 8.34
CA LEU A 27 3.22 6.94 9.17
C LEU A 27 3.05 7.59 10.54
N GLN A 28 4.12 8.14 11.13
CA GLN A 28 4.02 8.89 12.40
C GLN A 28 3.13 10.12 12.26
N VAL A 29 3.26 10.87 11.15
CA VAL A 29 2.37 12.01 10.86
C VAL A 29 0.92 11.54 10.75
N LEU A 30 0.65 10.49 9.96
CA LEU A 30 -0.68 9.89 9.80
C LEU A 30 -1.29 9.46 11.14
N ILE A 31 -0.50 8.78 11.99
CA ILE A 31 -0.93 8.31 13.32
C ILE A 31 -1.21 9.49 14.25
N LYS A 32 -0.36 10.52 14.25
CA LYS A 32 -0.54 11.71 15.08
C LYS A 32 -1.85 12.42 14.73
N GLU A 33 -2.05 12.73 13.45
CA GLU A 33 -3.27 13.38 12.97
C GLU A 33 -4.52 12.53 13.24
N SER A 34 -4.42 11.21 13.08
CA SER A 34 -5.52 10.28 13.41
C SER A 34 -5.83 10.24 14.91
N THR A 35 -4.81 10.36 15.75
CA THR A 35 -4.96 10.39 17.21
C THR A 35 -5.65 11.68 17.66
N GLU A 36 -5.29 12.81 17.07
CA GLU A 36 -5.93 14.10 17.32
C GLU A 36 -7.42 14.04 16.93
N LEU A 37 -7.74 13.47 15.76
CA LEU A 37 -9.12 13.26 15.33
C LEU A 37 -9.90 12.30 16.24
N ALA A 38 -9.27 11.19 16.68
CA ALA A 38 -9.88 10.27 17.65
C ALA A 38 -10.23 10.98 18.96
N THR A 39 -9.32 11.84 19.43
CA THR A 39 -9.50 12.64 20.66
C THR A 39 -10.67 13.61 20.52
N ILE A 40 -10.76 14.34 19.40
CA ILE A 40 -11.89 15.24 19.11
C ILE A 40 -13.22 14.47 19.09
N ARG A 41 -13.21 13.25 18.55
CA ARG A 41 -14.37 12.35 18.49
C ARG A 41 -14.60 11.58 19.80
N LYS A 42 -13.87 11.91 20.87
CA LYS A 42 -13.95 11.30 22.20
C LYS A 42 -13.73 9.78 22.18
N ARG A 43 -12.83 9.31 21.33
CA ARG A 43 -12.39 7.92 21.22
C ARG A 43 -11.01 7.75 21.84
N ASN A 44 -10.78 6.56 22.42
CA ASN A 44 -9.50 6.17 23.01
C ASN A 44 -8.62 5.33 22.07
N SER A 45 -9.11 5.05 20.87
CA SER A 45 -8.44 4.28 19.82
C SER A 45 -8.74 4.88 18.44
N ILE A 46 -7.77 4.76 17.54
CA ILE A 46 -7.89 5.16 16.15
C ILE A 46 -8.70 4.10 15.40
N GLY A 47 -9.82 4.50 14.81
CA GLY A 47 -10.63 3.68 13.92
C GLY A 47 -10.35 3.96 12.44
N TYR A 48 -11.10 3.29 11.56
CA TYR A 48 -11.03 3.53 10.12
C TYR A 48 -11.38 4.97 9.75
N THR A 49 -12.41 5.55 10.40
CA THR A 49 -12.89 6.91 10.11
C THR A 49 -11.77 7.94 10.30
N GLU A 50 -11.02 7.86 11.41
CA GLU A 50 -9.96 8.81 11.72
C GLU A 50 -8.81 8.78 10.70
N VAL A 51 -8.44 7.60 10.20
CA VAL A 51 -7.40 7.44 9.17
C VAL A 51 -7.92 7.89 7.80
N LEU A 52 -9.11 7.42 7.40
CA LEU A 52 -9.68 7.70 6.08
C LEU A 52 -10.06 9.16 5.90
N PHE A 53 -10.42 9.86 6.98
CA PHE A 53 -10.76 11.29 6.92
C PHE A 53 -9.63 12.14 6.32
N GLN A 54 -8.37 11.74 6.53
CA GLN A 54 -7.23 12.43 5.93
C GLN A 54 -7.31 12.31 4.40
N PHE A 55 -7.57 11.12 3.87
CA PHE A 55 -7.63 10.84 2.43
C PHE A 55 -8.93 11.25 1.73
N ARG A 56 -9.89 11.89 2.41
CA ARG A 56 -11.23 12.21 1.85
C ARG A 56 -11.24 13.02 0.55
N ARG A 57 -10.16 13.76 0.27
CA ARG A 57 -9.98 14.55 -0.97
C ARG A 57 -9.20 13.80 -2.06
N HIS A 58 -8.88 12.53 -1.82
CA HIS A 58 -8.06 11.69 -2.69
C HIS A 58 -8.84 10.43 -3.09
N PRO A 59 -9.85 10.57 -3.96
CA PRO A 59 -10.77 9.49 -4.33
C PRO A 59 -10.02 8.28 -4.93
N ILE A 60 -9.03 8.51 -5.79
CA ILE A 60 -8.25 7.43 -6.40
C ILE A 60 -7.52 6.59 -5.33
N PHE A 61 -6.94 7.24 -4.31
CA PHE A 61 -6.28 6.53 -3.22
C PHE A 61 -7.26 5.68 -2.40
N ILE A 62 -8.41 6.24 -2.04
CA ILE A 62 -9.47 5.53 -1.32
C ILE A 62 -9.94 4.31 -2.13
N ARG A 63 -10.14 4.47 -3.44
CA ARG A 63 -10.48 3.35 -4.33
C ARG A 63 -9.43 2.25 -4.32
N ARG A 64 -8.15 2.59 -4.47
CA ARG A 64 -7.06 1.59 -4.41
C ARG A 64 -7.03 0.89 -3.06
N LEU A 65 -7.23 1.61 -1.96
CA LEU A 65 -7.31 1.04 -0.61
C LEU A 65 -8.50 0.07 -0.46
N ILE A 66 -9.68 0.41 -0.98
CA ILE A 66 -10.84 -0.49 -0.98
C ILE A 66 -10.54 -1.77 -1.76
N GLN A 67 -9.95 -1.66 -2.96
CA GLN A 67 -9.55 -2.83 -3.75
C GLN A 67 -8.54 -3.69 -2.98
N TYR A 68 -7.56 -3.05 -2.34
CA TYR A 68 -6.57 -3.73 -1.52
C TYR A 68 -7.23 -4.50 -0.37
N THR A 69 -8.13 -3.89 0.39
CA THR A 69 -8.79 -4.57 1.51
C THR A 69 -9.74 -5.68 1.06
N ARG A 70 -10.44 -5.52 -0.08
CA ARG A 70 -11.22 -6.62 -0.69
C ARG A 70 -10.35 -7.85 -0.98
N ILE A 71 -9.17 -7.66 -1.57
CA ILE A 71 -8.26 -8.76 -1.96
C ILE A 71 -7.50 -9.32 -0.75
N HIS A 72 -7.11 -8.48 0.22
CA HIS A 72 -6.21 -8.88 1.31
C HIS A 72 -6.93 -9.24 2.61
N GLU A 73 -8.13 -8.72 2.85
CA GLU A 73 -8.90 -9.00 4.06
C GLU A 73 -10.12 -9.89 3.79
N VAL A 74 -10.89 -9.61 2.72
CA VAL A 74 -12.18 -10.29 2.47
C VAL A 74 -11.99 -11.60 1.70
N ALA A 75 -11.26 -11.60 0.59
CA ALA A 75 -11.05 -12.79 -0.23
C ALA A 75 -10.42 -13.98 0.54
N PRO A 76 -9.43 -13.80 1.43
CA PRO A 76 -8.89 -14.91 2.21
C PRO A 76 -9.86 -15.41 3.29
N LYS A 77 -10.71 -14.54 3.87
CA LYS A 77 -11.73 -14.96 4.84
C LYS A 77 -12.80 -15.81 4.16
N LEU A 78 -13.26 -15.38 2.97
CA LEU A 78 -14.21 -16.12 2.12
C LEU A 78 -13.64 -17.44 1.61
N LEU A 79 -12.39 -17.43 1.14
CA LEU A 79 -11.72 -18.65 0.71
C LEU A 79 -11.50 -19.60 1.87
N ASN A 80 -11.14 -19.12 3.06
CA ASN A 80 -10.98 -19.97 4.23
C ASN A 80 -12.32 -20.51 4.76
N SER A 81 -13.41 -19.74 4.69
CA SER A 81 -14.75 -20.24 5.02
C SER A 81 -15.27 -21.23 3.97
N ALA A 82 -14.89 -21.07 2.70
CA ALA A 82 -15.22 -22.03 1.64
C ALA A 82 -14.34 -23.29 1.68
N ARG A 83 -13.10 -23.18 2.16
CA ARG A 83 -12.15 -24.30 2.36
C ARG A 83 -12.47 -25.17 3.57
N GLU A 84 -13.41 -24.77 4.43
CA GLU A 84 -13.98 -25.71 5.40
C GLU A 84 -14.85 -26.79 4.70
N ASP A 85 -15.26 -26.59 3.44
CA ASP A 85 -16.12 -27.54 2.73
C ASP A 85 -15.48 -28.31 1.56
N VAL A 86 -14.38 -27.88 0.91
CA VAL A 86 -13.75 -28.70 -0.16
C VAL A 86 -12.23 -28.47 -0.26
N LEU A 87 -11.50 -29.58 -0.44
CA LEU A 87 -10.06 -29.67 -0.65
C LEU A 87 -9.59 -28.96 -1.94
N GLU A 88 -8.37 -28.39 -1.84
CA GLU A 88 -7.41 -27.98 -2.88
C GLU A 88 -7.92 -27.47 -4.24
N VAL A 89 -7.69 -26.18 -4.52
CA VAL A 89 -7.58 -25.67 -5.89
C VAL A 89 -6.37 -24.74 -5.99
N GLU A 90 -5.55 -25.01 -7.00
CA GLU A 90 -4.33 -24.33 -7.42
C GLU A 90 -4.57 -22.88 -7.89
N ASP A 91 -3.54 -22.05 -7.78
CA ASP A 91 -3.52 -20.65 -8.15
C ASP A 91 -3.81 -20.45 -9.65
N SER A 92 -4.91 -19.77 -9.94
CA SER A 92 -5.17 -19.12 -11.23
C SER A 92 -5.45 -17.63 -10.98
N GLU A 93 -4.43 -16.81 -11.22
CA GLU A 93 -4.53 -15.35 -11.20
C GLU A 93 -5.13 -14.85 -12.53
N ASP A 94 -6.43 -15.07 -12.75
CA ASP A 94 -7.22 -14.27 -13.72
C ASP A 94 -8.72 -14.53 -13.58
N ILE A 95 -9.29 -14.16 -12.43
CA ILE A 95 -10.74 -13.96 -12.31
C ILE A 95 -10.94 -12.71 -11.46
N ALA A 96 -11.39 -11.62 -12.08
CA ALA A 96 -11.99 -10.51 -11.34
C ALA A 96 -13.28 -11.06 -10.70
N PRO A 97 -13.34 -11.24 -9.36
CA PRO A 97 -14.54 -11.79 -8.77
C PRO A 97 -15.58 -10.67 -8.74
N THR A 98 -16.67 -10.85 -9.48
CA THR A 98 -17.91 -10.09 -9.25
C THR A 98 -18.48 -10.60 -7.93
N ILE A 99 -18.21 -9.90 -6.83
CA ILE A 99 -18.68 -10.27 -5.50
C ILE A 99 -19.91 -9.42 -5.19
N GLU A 100 -21.05 -10.07 -5.04
CA GLU A 100 -22.29 -9.49 -4.52
C GLU A 100 -22.10 -8.88 -3.12
N PRO A 101 -22.95 -7.93 -2.69
CA PRO A 101 -22.79 -7.27 -1.40
C PRO A 101 -22.80 -8.29 -0.26
N LEU A 102 -21.71 -8.33 0.51
CA LEU A 102 -21.51 -9.28 1.60
C LEU A 102 -22.56 -9.06 2.70
N ASP A 103 -23.28 -10.14 3.03
CA ASP A 103 -24.31 -10.22 4.05
C ASP A 103 -23.79 -9.79 5.45
N GLU A 104 -24.53 -8.89 6.11
CA GLU A 104 -24.15 -8.06 7.27
C GLU A 104 -23.86 -8.80 8.60
N LYS A 105 -23.78 -10.14 8.61
CA LYS A 105 -23.94 -10.90 9.86
C LYS A 105 -22.68 -11.30 10.63
N LEU A 106 -21.48 -10.88 10.22
CA LEU A 106 -20.23 -11.30 10.87
C LEU A 106 -19.21 -10.18 11.08
N THR A 107 -19.52 -9.14 11.85
CA THR A 107 -18.56 -8.46 12.76
C THR A 107 -19.26 -7.40 13.61
N LYS A 108 -19.17 -7.48 14.95
CA LYS A 108 -19.64 -6.44 15.90
C LYS A 108 -18.77 -5.16 15.91
N GLY A 109 -18.33 -4.67 14.75
CA GLY A 109 -17.46 -3.50 14.64
C GLY A 109 -17.68 -2.74 13.32
N LYS A 110 -17.39 -1.44 13.32
CA LYS A 110 -17.47 -0.62 12.09
C LYS A 110 -16.50 -1.17 11.04
N THR A 111 -17.01 -1.43 9.84
CA THR A 111 -16.19 -1.85 8.71
C THR A 111 -15.51 -0.65 8.06
N LEU A 112 -14.51 -0.90 7.20
CA LEU A 112 -13.93 0.13 6.34
C LEU A 112 -15.00 0.83 5.49
N PHE A 113 -15.97 0.06 4.99
CA PHE A 113 -17.06 0.57 4.16
C PHE A 113 -17.99 1.50 4.94
N ASP A 114 -18.30 1.17 6.19
CA ASP A 114 -19.11 2.03 7.06
C ASP A 114 -18.39 3.35 7.35
N ALA A 115 -17.07 3.30 7.55
CA ALA A 115 -16.26 4.50 7.75
C ALA A 115 -16.22 5.38 6.50
N ILE A 116 -16.19 4.80 5.30
CA ILE A 116 -16.26 5.56 4.04
C ILE A 116 -17.62 6.26 3.93
N ARG A 117 -18.72 5.55 4.20
CA ARG A 117 -20.07 6.14 4.21
C ARG A 117 -20.20 7.30 5.19
N GLU A 118 -19.50 7.23 6.33
CA GLU A 118 -19.50 8.29 7.34
C GLU A 118 -18.77 9.57 6.88
N ILE A 119 -17.69 9.44 6.10
CA ILE A 119 -16.92 10.59 5.63
C ILE A 119 -17.39 11.16 4.29
N ASP A 120 -18.20 10.41 3.55
CA ASP A 120 -18.67 10.79 2.22
C ASP A 120 -19.84 11.78 2.27
N ILE A 121 -19.51 13.05 2.51
CA ILE A 121 -20.50 14.13 2.58
C ILE A 121 -21.03 14.49 1.17
N THR A 122 -20.21 14.31 0.13
CA THR A 122 -20.55 14.70 -1.26
C THR A 122 -21.22 13.59 -2.06
N GLY A 123 -21.13 12.33 -1.62
CA GLY A 123 -21.57 11.15 -2.37
C GLY A 123 -20.55 10.69 -3.43
N GLU A 124 -19.42 11.39 -3.56
CA GLU A 124 -18.39 11.10 -4.55
C GLU A 124 -17.58 9.86 -4.16
N LEU A 125 -17.33 9.63 -2.87
CA LEU A 125 -16.48 8.50 -2.45
C LEU A 125 -17.20 7.16 -2.60
N ILE A 126 -18.51 7.12 -2.37
CA ILE A 126 -19.33 5.93 -2.55
C ILE A 126 -19.43 5.57 -4.04
N SER A 127 -19.51 6.55 -4.94
CA SER A 127 -19.52 6.29 -6.39
C SER A 127 -18.24 5.63 -6.91
N LEU A 128 -17.14 5.61 -6.13
CA LEU A 128 -15.90 4.91 -6.46
C LEU A 128 -15.96 3.41 -6.19
N PHE A 129 -17.01 2.92 -5.52
CA PHE A 129 -17.23 1.49 -5.36
C PHE A 129 -17.56 0.80 -6.68
N ASP A 130 -18.09 1.55 -7.65
CA ASP A 130 -18.36 1.08 -9.00
C ASP A 130 -17.10 1.18 -9.87
N VAL A 131 -16.73 0.05 -10.49
CA VAL A 131 -15.47 -0.15 -11.23
C VAL A 131 -15.33 0.83 -12.42
N ALA A 132 -16.42 1.42 -12.89
CA ALA A 132 -16.49 2.27 -14.07
C ALA A 132 -16.05 3.73 -13.86
N THR A 133 -15.80 4.15 -12.61
CA THR A 133 -15.55 5.57 -12.31
C THR A 133 -14.05 5.90 -12.42
N THR A 134 -13.70 6.90 -13.25
CA THR A 134 -12.37 7.53 -13.47
C THR A 134 -11.15 6.59 -13.55
N PRO A 135 -10.51 6.42 -14.73
CA PRO A 135 -9.36 5.52 -14.86
C PRO A 135 -8.19 5.92 -13.95
N ASP A 136 -7.50 4.92 -13.42
CA ASP A 136 -6.30 5.09 -12.60
C ASP A 136 -5.04 5.08 -13.47
N ASP A 137 -4.85 6.12 -14.27
CA ASP A 137 -3.81 6.14 -15.31
C ASP A 137 -2.41 5.90 -14.72
N LEU A 138 -2.13 6.45 -13.54
CA LEU A 138 -0.84 6.29 -12.86
C LEU A 138 -0.59 4.84 -12.43
N LYS A 139 -1.59 4.15 -11.87
CA LYS A 139 -1.46 2.74 -11.50
C LYS A 139 -1.33 1.86 -12.75
N VAL A 140 -2.10 2.16 -13.80
CA VAL A 140 -2.04 1.44 -15.08
C VAL A 140 -0.66 1.56 -15.71
N GLU A 141 -0.11 2.77 -15.77
CA GLU A 141 1.21 3.02 -16.37
C GLU A 141 2.34 2.38 -15.55
N ARG A 142 2.23 2.39 -14.21
CA ARG A 142 3.12 1.62 -13.33
C ARG A 142 3.06 0.12 -13.60
N MET A 143 1.86 -0.45 -13.71
CA MET A 143 1.65 -1.86 -14.04
C MET A 143 2.25 -2.20 -15.41
N ARG A 144 2.10 -1.31 -16.40
CA ARG A 144 2.67 -1.47 -17.75
C ARG A 144 4.19 -1.54 -17.71
N ARG A 145 4.86 -0.64 -16.96
CA ARG A 145 6.31 -0.66 -16.77
C ARG A 145 6.78 -1.93 -16.08
N LEU A 146 6.08 -2.35 -15.02
CA LEU A 146 6.40 -3.58 -14.31
C LEU A 146 6.26 -4.80 -15.23
N ALA A 147 5.19 -4.88 -16.04
CA ALA A 147 4.98 -5.95 -17.01
C ALA A 147 6.14 -6.05 -18.02
N ALA A 148 6.53 -4.91 -18.61
CA ALA A 148 7.65 -4.84 -19.55
C ALA A 148 9.00 -5.19 -18.92
N ARG A 149 9.14 -4.99 -17.60
CA ARG A 149 10.32 -5.41 -16.84
C ARG A 149 10.31 -6.92 -16.60
N THR A 150 9.17 -7.48 -16.18
CA THR A 150 9.02 -8.93 -15.94
C THR A 150 9.19 -9.77 -17.19
N GLU A 151 8.80 -9.28 -18.37
CA GLU A 151 8.99 -9.98 -19.65
C GLU A 151 10.47 -10.28 -19.94
N LYS A 152 11.39 -9.49 -19.37
CA LYS A 152 12.84 -9.61 -19.56
C LYS A 152 13.53 -10.41 -18.45
N MET A 153 12.80 -10.88 -17.45
CA MET A 153 13.35 -11.66 -16.35
C MET A 153 13.54 -13.12 -16.77
N ASP A 154 14.62 -13.74 -16.30
CA ASP A 154 14.75 -15.20 -16.36
C ASP A 154 13.89 -15.87 -15.27
N SER A 155 13.85 -17.21 -15.28
CA SER A 155 13.03 -17.98 -14.36
C SER A 155 13.39 -17.74 -12.88
N GLU A 156 14.68 -17.60 -12.57
CA GLU A 156 15.15 -17.44 -11.19
C GLU A 156 14.80 -16.03 -10.67
N MET A 157 15.07 -15.01 -11.46
CA MET A 157 14.74 -13.62 -11.16
C MET A 157 13.22 -13.43 -11.03
N TYR A 158 12.44 -14.10 -11.88
CA TYR A 158 10.98 -14.06 -11.82
C TYR A 158 10.43 -14.68 -10.52
N GLU A 159 11.01 -15.80 -10.07
CA GLU A 159 10.64 -16.41 -8.78
C GLU A 159 10.92 -15.46 -7.61
N GLN A 160 12.11 -14.86 -7.59
CA GLN A 160 12.47 -13.85 -6.59
C GLN A 160 11.52 -12.64 -6.64
N PHE A 161 11.10 -12.22 -7.84
CA PHE A 161 10.20 -11.10 -8.04
C PHE A 161 8.79 -11.42 -7.54
N SER A 162 8.29 -12.61 -7.85
CA SER A 162 7.00 -13.12 -7.37
C SER A 162 6.97 -13.14 -5.84
N ASN A 163 8.01 -13.70 -5.22
CA ASN A 163 8.18 -13.69 -3.76
C ASN A 163 8.19 -12.26 -3.21
N ALA A 164 8.96 -11.34 -3.83
CA ALA A 164 9.04 -9.96 -3.39
C ALA A 164 7.70 -9.19 -3.50
N ARG A 165 6.85 -9.53 -4.48
CA ARG A 165 5.50 -8.96 -4.66
C ARG A 165 4.52 -9.39 -3.58
N MET A 166 4.71 -10.58 -3.01
CA MET A 166 3.86 -11.10 -1.94
C MET A 166 4.20 -10.54 -0.56
N MET A 167 5.35 -9.85 -0.42
CA MET A 167 5.81 -9.30 0.84
C MET A 167 5.11 -8.00 1.19
N SER A 168 4.77 -7.85 2.48
CA SER A 168 4.25 -6.63 3.08
C SER A 168 4.72 -6.52 4.54
N PHE A 169 4.51 -5.36 5.17
CA PHE A 169 4.81 -5.17 6.60
C PHE A 169 3.94 -6.07 7.50
N CYS A 170 2.75 -6.45 7.00
CA CYS A 170 1.82 -7.39 7.61
C CYS A 170 1.62 -8.59 6.67
N SER A 171 2.63 -9.47 6.55
CA SER A 171 2.63 -10.60 5.60
C SER A 171 1.50 -11.62 5.84
N LYS A 172 1.15 -12.41 4.81
CA LYS A 172 0.02 -13.35 4.81
C LYS A 172 0.32 -14.70 5.47
N LYS A 173 -0.73 -15.17 6.18
CA LYS A 173 -1.03 -16.50 6.74
C LYS A 173 -0.30 -16.93 8.03
N GLY A 174 -1.11 -17.41 8.98
CA GLY A 174 -0.67 -18.09 10.20
C GLY A 174 -0.08 -17.18 11.27
N LYS A 175 0.48 -17.80 12.33
CA LYS A 175 1.04 -17.12 13.51
C LYS A 175 2.17 -16.11 13.17
N LYS A 176 2.88 -16.33 12.04
CA LYS A 176 3.93 -15.43 11.55
C LYS A 176 3.38 -14.06 11.13
N SER A 177 2.16 -14.01 10.58
CA SER A 177 1.47 -12.77 10.20
C SER A 177 1.20 -11.87 11.41
N MET A 178 0.62 -12.43 12.48
CA MET A 178 0.34 -11.67 13.72
C MET A 178 1.62 -11.15 14.37
N THR A 179 2.72 -11.92 14.29
CA THR A 179 4.02 -11.51 14.83
C THR A 179 4.60 -10.33 14.07
N LEU A 180 4.49 -10.33 12.73
CA LEU A 180 4.94 -9.22 11.89
C LEU A 180 4.09 -7.96 12.09
N ALA A 181 2.77 -8.10 12.11
CA ALA A 181 1.87 -6.99 12.41
C ALA A 181 2.17 -6.38 13.80
N LYS A 182 2.43 -7.23 14.80
CA LYS A 182 2.84 -6.76 16.13
C LYS A 182 4.16 -6.01 16.09
N ARG A 183 5.20 -6.55 15.44
CA ARG A 183 6.50 -5.88 15.28
C ARG A 183 6.39 -4.56 14.52
N PHE A 184 5.53 -4.51 13.50
CA PHE A 184 5.25 -3.29 12.75
C PHE A 184 4.60 -2.23 13.64
N LEU A 185 3.63 -2.61 14.47
CA LEU A 185 3.02 -1.69 15.44
C LEU A 185 4.01 -1.28 16.53
N GLU A 186 4.82 -2.20 17.05
CA GLU A 186 5.89 -1.90 18.02
C GLU A 186 6.89 -0.88 17.46
N TRP A 187 7.33 -1.08 16.21
CA TRP A 187 8.19 -0.14 15.50
C TRP A 187 7.55 1.25 15.34
N LEU A 188 6.23 1.32 15.16
CA LEU A 188 5.47 2.58 15.10
C LEU A 188 5.13 3.19 16.47
N GLY A 189 5.63 2.63 17.58
CA GLY A 189 5.36 3.14 18.93
C GLY A 189 4.08 2.60 19.57
N SER A 190 3.56 1.48 19.08
CA SER A 190 2.37 0.77 19.60
C SER A 190 1.11 1.66 19.70
N PRO A 191 0.66 2.29 18.59
CA PRO A 191 -0.56 3.10 18.62
C PRO A 191 -1.78 2.26 19.01
N LYS A 192 -2.74 2.88 19.72
CA LYS A 192 -4.02 2.23 20.06
C LYS A 192 -4.94 2.23 18.85
N LEU A 193 -5.06 1.08 18.19
CA LEU A 193 -5.84 0.92 16.96
C LEU A 193 -7.04 -0.01 17.16
N ASP A 194 -8.13 0.28 16.45
CA ASP A 194 -9.23 -0.67 16.26
C ASP A 194 -8.79 -1.84 15.35
N HIS A 195 -9.55 -2.93 15.41
CA HIS A 195 -9.30 -4.11 14.58
C HIS A 195 -9.27 -3.75 13.09
N GLY A 196 -8.18 -4.16 12.43
CA GLY A 196 -7.99 -4.05 10.98
C GLY A 196 -7.44 -2.70 10.47
N VAL A 197 -7.39 -1.66 11.31
CA VAL A 197 -6.72 -0.38 10.97
C VAL A 197 -5.23 -0.58 10.66
N VAL A 198 -4.59 -1.58 11.29
CA VAL A 198 -3.20 -1.98 10.98
C VAL A 198 -3.00 -2.32 9.50
N TYR A 199 -4.00 -2.90 8.82
CA TYR A 199 -3.90 -3.22 7.40
C TYR A 199 -4.00 -1.98 6.52
N VAL A 200 -4.69 -0.93 6.96
CA VAL A 200 -4.70 0.38 6.29
C VAL A 200 -3.33 1.03 6.41
N LEU A 201 -2.70 0.99 7.59
CA LEU A 201 -1.33 1.50 7.77
C LEU A 201 -0.32 0.72 6.93
N ASN A 202 -0.46 -0.62 6.88
CA ASN A 202 0.35 -1.46 6.00
C ASN A 202 0.17 -1.12 4.52
N TYR A 203 -1.06 -0.85 4.08
CA TYR A 203 -1.31 -0.39 2.72
C TYR A 203 -0.63 0.96 2.45
N CYS A 204 -0.78 1.93 3.35
CA CYS A 204 -0.12 3.24 3.23
C CYS A 204 1.40 3.08 3.11
N ALA A 205 2.01 2.24 3.94
CA ALA A 205 3.43 1.94 3.89
C ALA A 205 3.86 1.33 2.55
N THR A 206 3.09 0.36 2.06
CA THR A 206 3.32 -0.31 0.77
C THR A 206 3.20 0.67 -0.40
N GLU A 207 2.20 1.55 -0.36
CA GLU A 207 1.97 2.55 -1.40
C GLU A 207 3.07 3.64 -1.41
N ILE A 208 3.61 4.03 -0.25
CA ILE A 208 4.78 4.92 -0.16
C ILE A 208 5.98 4.28 -0.89
N VAL A 209 6.27 2.99 -0.64
CA VAL A 209 7.32 2.28 -1.35
C VAL A 209 7.05 2.29 -2.84
N ALA A 210 5.83 1.95 -3.25
CA ALA A 210 5.46 1.88 -4.66
C ALA A 210 5.63 3.23 -5.38
N VAL A 211 5.20 4.33 -4.77
CA VAL A 211 5.30 5.68 -5.34
C VAL A 211 6.75 6.13 -5.46
N ILE A 212 7.56 5.95 -4.41
CA ILE A 212 8.93 6.45 -4.40
C ILE A 212 9.84 5.61 -5.29
N VAL A 213 9.75 4.28 -5.24
CA VAL A 213 10.59 3.40 -6.05
C VAL A 213 10.28 3.57 -7.54
N ASP A 214 9.00 3.59 -7.93
CA ASP A 214 8.59 3.82 -9.32
C ASP A 214 9.08 5.18 -9.84
N SER A 215 8.97 6.22 -9.01
CA SER A 215 9.51 7.55 -9.33
C SER A 215 11.04 7.56 -9.44
N ALA A 216 11.74 6.81 -8.60
CA ALA A 216 13.21 6.69 -8.63
C ALA A 216 13.70 5.96 -9.89
N VAL A 217 12.95 4.96 -10.37
CA VAL A 217 13.21 4.34 -11.69
C VAL A 217 13.10 5.37 -12.80
N LEU A 218 12.02 6.16 -12.83
CA LEU A 218 11.83 7.21 -13.84
C LEU A 218 12.92 8.29 -13.78
N VAL A 219 13.36 8.64 -12.57
CA VAL A 219 14.49 9.56 -12.38
C VAL A 219 15.76 9.01 -13.02
N ARG A 220 16.07 7.73 -12.76
CA ARG A 220 17.26 7.08 -13.34
C ARG A 220 17.19 7.03 -14.87
N GLU A 221 16.03 6.76 -15.44
CA GLU A 221 15.84 6.75 -16.90
C GLU A 221 16.07 8.13 -17.54
N GLN A 222 15.74 9.19 -16.80
CA GLN A 222 15.94 10.59 -17.22
C GLN A 222 17.30 11.15 -16.82
N GLU A 223 18.09 10.42 -16.05
CA GLU A 223 19.39 10.85 -15.55
C GLU A 223 20.38 10.96 -16.72
N ALA A 224 21.11 12.09 -16.77
CA ALA A 224 22.20 12.22 -17.72
C ALA A 224 23.31 11.21 -17.37
N LYS A 225 23.91 10.57 -18.38
CA LYS A 225 24.96 9.54 -18.21
C LYS A 225 26.32 10.06 -17.67
N ILE A 226 26.28 11.15 -16.91
CA ILE A 226 27.41 11.83 -16.29
C ILE A 226 27.65 11.27 -14.89
N PHE A 227 26.61 10.75 -14.23
CA PHE A 227 26.72 10.15 -12.91
C PHE A 227 27.21 8.70 -12.99
N HIS A 228 28.04 8.32 -12.03
CA HIS A 228 28.51 6.94 -11.88
C HIS A 228 27.71 6.24 -10.79
N ASP A 229 27.28 5.01 -11.08
CA ASP A 229 26.57 4.16 -10.13
C ASP A 229 27.58 3.47 -9.20
N GLU A 230 27.32 3.51 -7.90
CA GLU A 230 28.03 2.67 -6.94
C GLU A 230 27.65 1.20 -7.17
N PHE A 231 28.59 0.30 -6.90
CA PHE A 231 28.33 -1.14 -7.01
C PHE A 231 27.38 -1.58 -5.88
N PRO A 232 26.37 -2.43 -6.16
CA PRO A 232 25.96 -2.95 -7.47
C PRO A 232 25.31 -1.93 -8.40
N THR A 233 25.81 -1.85 -9.64
CA THR A 233 25.33 -0.89 -10.65
C THR A 233 23.90 -1.14 -11.11
N LYS A 234 23.35 -2.35 -10.91
CA LYS A 234 21.93 -2.62 -11.20
C LYS A 234 20.99 -1.87 -10.24
N SER A 235 21.44 -1.59 -9.02
CA SER A 235 20.62 -1.00 -7.97
C SER A 235 20.42 0.49 -8.18
N LEU A 236 19.25 0.97 -7.77
CA LEU A 236 18.99 2.40 -7.67
C LEU A 236 19.89 3.01 -6.60
N GLN A 237 20.44 4.17 -6.93
CA GLN A 237 21.32 4.96 -6.09
C GLN A 237 20.50 5.90 -5.21
N LEU A 238 21.05 6.31 -4.06
CA LEU A 238 20.34 7.17 -3.09
C LEU A 238 19.84 8.47 -3.75
N ARG A 239 20.65 9.07 -4.63
CA ARG A 239 20.28 10.26 -5.40
C ARG A 239 18.98 10.10 -6.19
N HIS A 240 18.68 8.89 -6.71
CA HIS A 240 17.43 8.63 -7.44
C HIS A 240 16.22 8.71 -6.49
N TYR A 241 16.36 8.21 -5.27
CA TYR A 241 15.32 8.26 -4.23
C TYR A 241 15.09 9.69 -3.72
N GLU A 242 16.16 10.43 -3.45
CA GLU A 242 16.08 11.83 -3.01
C GLU A 242 15.44 12.71 -4.08
N GLU A 243 15.87 12.54 -5.33
CA GLU A 243 15.31 13.24 -6.48
C GLU A 243 13.84 12.87 -6.68
N ALA A 244 13.46 11.60 -6.54
CA ALA A 244 12.08 11.14 -6.59
C ALA A 244 11.20 11.76 -5.50
N LEU A 245 11.70 11.80 -4.26
CA LEU A 245 11.00 12.42 -3.14
C LEU A 245 10.78 13.91 -3.36
N ARG A 246 11.79 14.63 -3.86
CA ARG A 246 11.67 16.05 -4.21
C ARG A 246 10.76 16.28 -5.43
N ARG A 247 10.73 15.31 -6.37
CA ARG A 247 9.74 15.07 -7.46
C ARG A 247 8.28 15.13 -6.99
N ASN A 248 8.01 14.55 -5.83
CA ASN A 248 6.66 14.28 -5.36
C ASN A 248 5.95 15.57 -4.94
N LEU A 249 4.90 15.97 -5.67
CA LEU A 249 4.15 17.20 -5.42
C LEU A 249 3.48 17.23 -4.04
N GLY A 250 2.99 16.07 -3.56
CA GLY A 250 2.40 15.95 -2.22
C GLY A 250 3.43 16.23 -1.13
N TYR A 251 4.62 15.65 -1.28
CA TYR A 251 5.72 15.87 -0.36
C TYR A 251 6.27 17.29 -0.43
N ALA A 252 6.41 17.87 -1.64
CA ALA A 252 6.89 19.23 -1.81
C ALA A 252 5.98 20.27 -1.15
N ARG A 253 4.64 20.09 -1.26
CA ARG A 253 3.65 21.05 -0.74
C ARG A 253 3.33 20.82 0.73
N ASN A 254 3.10 19.56 1.11
CA ASN A 254 2.49 19.21 2.40
C ASN A 254 3.37 18.27 3.23
N LYS A 255 4.60 17.96 2.78
CA LYS A 255 5.48 16.97 3.41
C LYS A 255 4.84 15.58 3.54
N ASN A 256 3.88 15.27 2.66
CA ASN A 256 3.17 14.00 2.64
C ASN A 256 3.18 13.32 1.26
N VAL A 257 3.83 12.16 1.18
CA VAL A 257 4.03 11.38 -0.06
C VAL A 257 2.72 10.90 -0.67
N LEU A 258 1.74 10.54 0.17
CA LEU A 258 0.46 9.96 -0.28
C LEU A 258 -0.58 11.01 -0.68
N PHE A 259 -0.29 12.30 -0.47
CA PHE A 259 -1.20 13.42 -0.74
C PHE A 259 -0.80 14.22 -1.98
N GLY A 260 -0.09 13.57 -2.90
CA GLY A 260 0.06 14.07 -4.26
C GLY A 260 -1.30 14.06 -4.96
N TYR A 261 -1.61 15.10 -5.72
CA TYR A 261 -2.72 15.04 -6.67
C TYR A 261 -2.39 13.89 -7.65
N PHE A 262 -3.05 12.74 -7.46
CA PHE A 262 -3.07 11.64 -8.41
C PHE A 262 -4.14 11.92 -9.45
#